data_AF-A0A7K3MYP7-F1
#
_entry.id   AF-A0A7K3MYP7-F1
#
_cell.length_a   1.000
_cell.length_b   1.000
_cell.length_c   1.000
_cell.angle_alpha   90.00
_cell.angle_beta   90.00
_cell.angle_gamma   90.00
#
_symmetry.space_group_name_H-M   'P 1'
#
loop_
_entity.id
_entity.type
_entity.pdbx_description
1 polymer ?
#
loop_
_entity_poly.entity_id
_entity_poly.type
_entity_poly.pdbx_seq_one_letter_code
_entity_poly.pdbx_strand_id
1 'polypeptide(L)' 'MKLFYIFFILFSFNSYSQTQFFTGVVTSDSNIPLENANIIALPLLKNEGVKFAIADSKGRFKIE' A
#
# COMPACT_ATOMS: atom_id res chain seq x y z
N MET A 1 -20.26 31.26 23.33
CA MET A 1 -19.00 31.47 22.59
C MET A 1 -17.88 30.50 22.99
N LYS A 2 -17.57 30.29 24.27
CA LYS A 2 -16.49 29.35 24.70
C LYS A 2 -16.69 27.88 24.29
N LEU A 3 -17.92 27.36 24.35
CA LEU A 3 -18.21 25.96 24.01
C LEU A 3 -18.00 25.62 22.53
N PHE A 4 -18.20 26.60 21.64
CA PHE A 4 -18.01 26.43 20.19
C PHE A 4 -16.54 26.20 19.83
N TYR A 5 -15.61 26.89 20.50
CA TYR A 5 -14.18 26.71 20.30
C TYR A 5 -13.69 25.33 20.75
N ILE A 6 -14.30 24.75 21.79
CA ILE A 6 -13.99 23.39 22.24
C ILE A 6 -14.37 22.36 21.17
N PHE A 7 -15.50 22.54 20.50
CA PHE A 7 -15.93 21.66 19.42
C PHE A 7 -14.98 21.70 18.21
N PHE A 8 -14.41 22.88 17.91
CA PHE A 8 -13.45 23.06 16.83
C PHE A 8 -12.09 22.37 17.10
N ILE A 9 -11.65 22.37 18.37
CA ILE A 9 -10.42 21.66 18.79
C ILE A 9 -10.61 20.15 18.65
N LEU A 10 -11.79 19.62 19.01
CA LEU A 10 -12.08 18.19 18.93
C LEU A 10 -12.10 17.66 17.48
N PHE A 11 -12.41 18.52 16.49
CA PHE A 11 -12.42 18.12 15.08
C PHE A 11 -11.01 17.92 14.48
N SER A 12 -10.00 18.59 15.04
CA SER A 12 -8.61 18.58 14.55
C SER A 12 -7.88 17.25 14.77
N PHE A 13 -8.44 16.34 15.59
CA PHE A 13 -7.85 15.01 15.84
C PHE A 13 -8.12 14.00 14.71
N ASN A 14 -8.93 14.33 13.71
CA ASN A 14 -9.22 13.43 12.59
C ASN A 14 -8.21 13.60 11.45
N SER A 15 -6.91 13.42 11.75
CA SER A 15 -5.88 13.35 10.71
C SER A 15 -5.80 11.92 10.17
N TYR A 16 -6.07 11.76 8.88
CA TYR A 16 -5.94 10.47 8.18
C TYR A 16 -4.65 10.47 7.34
N SER A 17 -3.74 9.53 7.61
CA SER A 17 -2.65 9.20 6.69
C SER A 17 -3.04 7.96 5.90
N GLN A 18 -3.26 8.11 4.59
CA GLN A 18 -3.59 6.98 3.71
C GLN A 18 -2.34 6.58 2.94
N THR A 19 -1.66 5.56 3.44
CA THR A 19 -0.63 4.88 2.64
C THR A 19 -1.31 4.04 1.57
N GLN A 20 -1.01 4.32 0.31
CA GLN A 20 -1.47 3.51 -0.81
C GLN A 20 -0.54 2.31 -0.98
N PHE A 21 -1.11 1.13 -1.17
CA PHE A 21 -0.34 -0.08 -1.42
C PHE A 21 -0.82 -0.73 -2.71
N PHE A 22 0.13 -1.18 -3.52
CA PHE A 22 -0.13 -2.07 -4.64
C PHE A 22 -0.02 -3.51 -4.16
N THR A 23 -1.12 -4.24 -4.22
CA THR A 23 -1.21 -5.63 -3.75
C THR A 23 -1.70 -6.53 -4.86
N GLY A 24 -1.35 -7.81 -4.78
CA GLY A 24 -1.81 -8.81 -5.74
C GLY A 24 -1.30 -10.19 -5.38
N VAL A 25 -1.59 -11.14 -6.27
CA VAL A 25 -1.16 -12.53 -6.14
C VAL A 25 -0.53 -12.97 -7.46
N VAL A 26 0.67 -13.52 -7.39
CA VAL A 26 1.37 -14.11 -8.53
C VAL A 26 1.06 -15.59 -8.57
N THR A 27 0.54 -16.06 -9.71
CA THR A 27 0.20 -17.46 -9.96
C THR A 27 0.75 -17.90 -11.31
N SER A 28 0.96 -19.21 -11.47
CA SER A 28 1.20 -19.82 -12.78
C SER A 28 -0.11 -20.03 -13.55
N ASP A 29 -0.02 -20.46 -14.81
CA ASP A 29 -1.17 -20.74 -15.68
C ASP A 29 -2.16 -21.77 -15.10
N SER A 30 -1.70 -22.62 -14.17
CA SER A 30 -2.53 -23.61 -13.46
C SER A 30 -3.09 -23.09 -12.13
N ASN A 31 -3.08 -21.77 -11.89
CA ASN A 31 -3.49 -21.10 -10.65
C ASN A 31 -2.71 -21.53 -9.40
N ILE A 32 -1.51 -22.12 -9.56
CA ILE A 32 -0.63 -22.43 -8.43
C ILE A 32 0.09 -21.14 -8.01
N PRO A 33 -0.03 -20.70 -6.73
CA PRO A 33 0.67 -19.52 -6.25
C PRO A 33 2.18 -19.69 -6.29
N LEU A 34 2.87 -18.63 -6.68
CA LEU A 34 4.33 -18.63 -6.80
C LEU A 34 4.97 -17.96 -5.59
N GLU A 35 5.37 -18.79 -4.62
CA GLU A 35 6.17 -18.35 -3.48
C GLU A 35 7.54 -17.84 -3.93
N ASN A 36 8.06 -16.82 -3.23
CA ASN A 36 9.36 -16.20 -3.51
C ASN A 36 9.50 -15.59 -4.91
N ALA A 37 8.39 -15.35 -5.62
CA ALA A 37 8.42 -14.59 -6.86
C ALA A 37 8.94 -13.16 -6.57
N ASN A 38 9.82 -12.65 -7.43
CA ASN A 38 10.32 -11.28 -7.36
C ASN A 38 9.40 -10.35 -8.16
N ILE A 39 8.80 -9.37 -7.49
CA ILE A 39 7.97 -8.33 -8.11
C ILE A 39 8.79 -7.04 -8.15
N ILE A 40 8.87 -6.42 -9.33
CA ILE A 40 9.53 -5.14 -9.56
C ILE A 40 8.51 -4.18 -10.16
N ALA A 41 8.25 -3.07 -9.48
CA ALA A 41 7.39 -2.00 -9.94
C ALA A 41 8.25 -0.83 -10.44
N LEU A 42 8.19 -0.60 -11.76
CA LEU A 42 8.80 0.55 -12.39
C LEU A 42 7.82 1.74 -12.32
N PRO A 43 8.23 2.89 -11.78
CA PRO A 43 7.35 4.05 -11.72
C PRO A 43 7.11 4.63 -13.12
N LEU A 44 5.88 5.10 -13.35
CA LEU A 44 5.52 5.81 -14.58
C LEU A 44 6.13 7.23 -14.62
N LEU A 45 6.36 7.82 -13.45
CA LEU A 45 6.96 9.14 -13.29
C LEU A 45 8.48 9.02 -13.18
N LYS A 46 9.20 9.84 -13.94
CA LYS A 46 10.66 9.72 -14.15
C LYS A 46 11.53 9.93 -12.90
N ASN A 47 10.97 10.42 -11.79
CA ASN A 47 11.71 10.81 -10.59
C ASN A 47 11.41 9.92 -9.36
N GLU A 48 10.64 8.85 -9.52
CA GLU A 48 10.44 7.89 -8.44
C GLU A 48 11.41 6.71 -8.58
N GLY A 49 11.79 6.12 -7.44
CA GLY A 49 12.63 4.93 -7.41
C GLY A 49 11.86 3.68 -7.79
N VAL A 50 12.58 2.66 -8.25
CA VAL A 50 12.03 1.31 -8.43
C VAL A 50 11.62 0.75 -7.08
N LYS A 51 10.44 0.14 -7.02
CA LYS A 51 9.95 -0.57 -5.83
C LYS A 51 10.00 -2.07 -6.06
N PHE A 52 10.23 -2.84 -5.00
CA PHE A 52 10.33 -4.30 -5.10
C PHE A 52 9.64 -4.98 -3.92
N ALA A 53 9.13 -6.19 -4.17
CA ALA A 53 8.59 -7.08 -3.15
C ALA A 53 8.86 -8.54 -3.53
N ILE A 54 8.82 -9.42 -2.53
CA ILE A 54 8.91 -10.86 -2.72
C ILE A 54 7.58 -11.46 -2.28
N ALA A 55 7.03 -12.38 -3.08
CA ALA A 55 5.77 -13.02 -2.79
C ALA A 55 5.86 -13.99 -1.60
N ASP A 56 4.84 -14.02 -0.75
CA ASP A 56 4.72 -14.98 0.37
C ASP A 56 4.40 -16.41 -0.12
N SER A 57 4.25 -17.36 0.81
CA SER A 57 3.91 -18.76 0.52
C SER A 57 2.57 -18.97 -0.20
N LYS A 58 1.75 -17.92 -0.32
CA LYS A 58 0.48 -17.90 -1.04
C LYS A 58 0.57 -17.03 -2.30
N GLY A 59 1.78 -16.71 -2.76
CA GLY A 59 2.03 -15.89 -3.95
C GLY A 59 1.69 -14.42 -3.78
N ARG A 60 1.36 -13.95 -2.57
CA ARG A 60 0.85 -12.60 -2.35
C ARG A 60 1.99 -11.61 -2.20
N PHE A 61 1.84 -10.43 -2.78
CA PHE A 61 2.80 -9.34 -2.60
C PHE A 61 2.10 -8.05 -2.15
N LYS A 62 2.89 -7.17 -1.54
CA LYS A 62 2.49 -5.82 -1.13
C LYS A 62 3.66 -4.87 -1.38
N ILE A 63 3.43 -3.86 -2.19
CA ILE A 63 4.38 -2.78 -2.51
C ILE A 63 3.78 -1.47 -2.00
N GLU A 64 4.58 -0.66 -1.32
CA GLU A 64 4.23 0.69 -0.86
C GLU A 64 4.76 1.74 -1.83
#